data_AF-A0A846CQ54-F1
#
_entry.id   AF-A0A846CQ54-F1
#
_cell.length_a   1.000
_cell.length_b   1.000
_cell.length_c   1.000
_cell.angle_alpha   90.00
_cell.angle_beta   90.00
_cell.angle_gamma   90.00
#
_symmetry.space_group_name_H-M   'P 1'
#
loop_
_entity.id
_entity.type
_entity.pdbx_description
1 polymer ?
#
loop_
_entity_poly.entity_id
_entity_poly.type
_entity_poly.pdbx_seq_one_letter_code
_entity_poly.pdbx_strand_id
1 'polypeptide(L)'
;MKNKSMNGDQSQRASKKKHLLAADSKKKDKKKLNKKKLNKKKLKKQKKANLPNSERKVFYHISEAEGSSKLPRKIYEKELARLQLELVKMQYWTKHTGTRIVIVFEGRDAAGKGGTIKRITE
;
A
#
# COMPACT_ATOMS: atom_id res chain seq x y z
N MET A 1 11.64 75.96 -15.95
CA MET A 1 12.70 74.92 -15.83
C MET A 1 12.16 73.82 -14.90
N LYS A 2 11.92 72.58 -15.39
CA LYS A 2 11.39 71.47 -14.58
C LYS A 2 12.44 70.37 -14.46
N ASN A 3 12.99 70.20 -13.25
CA ASN A 3 13.82 69.06 -12.88
C ASN A 3 12.96 67.79 -12.82
N LYS A 4 13.38 66.74 -13.51
CA LYS A 4 12.73 65.42 -13.48
C LYS A 4 13.57 64.45 -12.64
N SER A 5 12.99 64.04 -11.52
CA SER A 5 13.50 63.13 -10.51
C SER A 5 13.96 61.78 -11.09
N MET A 6 15.23 61.42 -10.88
CA MET A 6 15.78 60.07 -11.06
C MET A 6 15.83 59.37 -9.69
N ASN A 7 14.74 58.74 -9.24
CA ASN A 7 14.75 57.88 -8.04
C ASN A 7 13.82 56.65 -8.13
N GLY A 8 13.33 56.29 -9.33
CA GLY A 8 12.30 55.25 -9.50
C GLY A 8 12.78 53.81 -9.71
N ASP A 9 14.05 53.58 -10.09
CA ASP A 9 14.46 52.27 -10.65
C ASP A 9 15.09 51.29 -9.63
N GLN A 10 15.50 51.75 -8.44
CA GLN A 10 16.13 50.85 -7.44
C GLN A 10 15.11 50.08 -6.58
N SER A 11 13.95 50.68 -6.28
CA SER A 11 12.91 50.06 -5.45
C SER A 11 12.22 48.86 -6.16
N GLN A 12 12.01 48.97 -7.47
CA GLN A 12 11.43 47.92 -8.31
C GLN A 12 12.37 46.69 -8.44
N ARG A 13 13.69 46.91 -8.52
CA ARG A 13 14.69 45.83 -8.63
C ARG A 13 14.84 45.01 -7.34
N ALA A 14 14.75 45.64 -6.17
CA ALA A 14 14.87 44.97 -4.88
C ALA A 14 13.69 44.01 -4.60
N SER A 15 12.47 44.42 -4.97
CA SER A 15 11.26 43.59 -4.79
C SER A 15 11.28 42.35 -5.70
N LYS A 16 11.71 42.51 -6.96
CA LYS A 16 11.84 41.40 -7.93
C LYS A 16 12.93 40.39 -7.49
N LYS A 17 14.03 40.86 -6.90
CA LYS A 17 15.12 40.01 -6.39
C LYS A 17 14.69 39.19 -5.16
N LYS A 18 13.92 39.76 -4.22
CA LYS A 18 13.35 39.04 -3.06
C LYS A 18 12.40 37.91 -3.49
N HIS A 19 11.56 38.15 -4.49
CA HIS A 19 10.60 37.15 -4.98
C HIS A 19 11.29 35.98 -5.72
N LEU A 20 12.38 36.25 -6.44
CA LEU A 20 13.17 35.24 -7.15
C LEU A 20 13.95 34.31 -6.19
N LEU A 21 14.55 34.88 -5.13
CA LEU A 21 15.27 34.14 -4.08
C LEU A 21 14.34 33.17 -3.31
N ALA A 22 13.08 33.54 -3.06
CA ALA A 22 12.09 32.69 -2.40
C ALA A 22 11.56 31.53 -3.29
N ALA A 23 11.61 31.70 -4.62
CA ALA A 23 11.26 30.64 -5.56
C ALA A 23 12.36 29.57 -5.65
N ASP A 24 13.63 29.99 -5.58
CA ASP A 24 14.79 29.08 -5.65
C ASP A 24 14.97 28.23 -4.38
N SER A 25 14.64 28.76 -3.19
CA SER A 25 14.64 27.98 -1.94
C SER A 25 13.58 26.88 -1.97
N LYS A 26 12.33 27.21 -2.36
CA LYS A 26 11.24 26.23 -2.54
C LYS A 26 11.57 25.14 -3.57
N LYS A 27 12.29 25.48 -4.64
CA LYS A 27 12.71 24.53 -5.70
C LYS A 27 13.79 23.58 -5.18
N LYS A 28 14.75 24.07 -4.39
CA LYS A 28 15.80 23.26 -3.73
C LYS A 28 15.19 22.29 -2.70
N ASP A 29 14.21 22.74 -1.91
CA ASP A 29 13.56 21.90 -0.90
C ASP A 29 12.68 20.80 -1.52
N LYS A 30 11.93 21.12 -2.57
CA LYS A 30 11.17 20.12 -3.34
C LYS A 30 12.10 19.08 -3.99
N LYS A 31 13.26 19.51 -4.50
CA LYS A 31 14.27 18.60 -5.10
C LYS A 31 14.91 17.69 -4.06
N LYS A 32 15.20 18.18 -2.85
CA LYS A 32 15.69 17.38 -1.71
C LYS A 32 14.63 16.36 -1.25
N LEU A 33 13.37 16.78 -1.12
CA LEU A 33 12.28 15.89 -0.72
C LEU A 33 12.06 14.76 -1.73
N ASN A 34 12.12 15.07 -3.03
CA ASN A 34 11.97 14.07 -4.09
C ASN A 34 13.15 13.08 -4.12
N LYS A 35 14.39 13.56 -3.93
CA LYS A 35 15.57 12.69 -3.77
C LYS A 35 15.48 11.77 -2.56
N LYS A 36 15.00 12.26 -1.40
CA LYS A 36 14.81 11.45 -0.18
C LYS A 36 13.74 10.36 -0.38
N LYS A 37 12.64 10.68 -1.09
CA LYS A 37 11.61 9.70 -1.49
C LYS A 37 12.15 8.66 -2.47
N LEU A 38 12.93 9.07 -3.46
CA LEU A 38 13.55 8.18 -4.44
C LEU A 38 14.55 7.22 -3.78
N ASN A 39 15.34 7.72 -2.81
CA ASN A 39 16.30 6.90 -2.08
C ASN A 39 15.61 5.89 -1.15
N LYS A 40 14.52 6.30 -0.46
CA LYS A 40 13.66 5.36 0.29
C LYS A 40 13.03 4.29 -0.61
N LYS A 41 12.57 4.65 -1.81
CA LYS A 41 12.04 3.68 -2.80
C LYS A 41 13.12 2.70 -3.28
N LYS A 42 14.33 3.18 -3.59
CA LYS A 42 15.46 2.33 -3.99
C LYS A 42 15.90 1.38 -2.88
N LEU A 43 16.00 1.88 -1.64
CA LEU A 43 16.38 1.07 -0.48
C LEU A 43 15.35 -0.03 -0.16
N LYS A 44 14.05 0.28 -0.31
CA LYS A 44 12.99 -0.75 -0.24
C LYS A 44 13.07 -1.76 -1.39
N LYS A 45 13.38 -1.33 -2.62
CA LYS A 45 13.49 -2.22 -3.79
C LYS A 45 14.68 -3.18 -3.70
N GLN A 46 15.82 -2.71 -3.19
CA GLN A 46 17.01 -3.55 -2.97
C GLN A 46 16.84 -4.54 -1.82
N LYS A 47 16.27 -4.12 -0.67
CA LYS A 47 15.97 -5.06 0.43
C LYS A 47 14.99 -6.17 -0.02
N LYS A 48 14.00 -5.84 -0.87
CA LYS A 48 13.07 -6.80 -1.49
C LYS A 48 13.72 -7.80 -2.45
N ALA A 49 14.86 -7.44 -3.05
CA ALA A 49 15.58 -8.28 -4.01
C ALA A 49 16.51 -9.30 -3.34
N ASN A 50 16.80 -9.15 -2.04
CA ASN A 50 17.78 -9.98 -1.31
C ASN A 50 17.18 -10.95 -0.29
N LEU A 51 15.85 -11.00 -0.10
CA LEU A 51 15.21 -12.07 0.70
C LEU A 51 15.15 -13.40 -0.07
N PRO A 52 15.13 -14.58 0.56
CA PRO A 52 14.86 -15.83 -0.13
C PRO A 52 13.44 -15.84 -0.74
N ASN A 53 13.24 -16.58 -1.83
CA ASN A 53 12.04 -16.48 -2.68
C ASN A 53 10.73 -16.85 -1.95
N SER A 54 10.82 -17.72 -0.95
CA SER A 54 9.73 -18.10 -0.04
C SER A 54 9.32 -16.96 0.90
N GLU A 55 10.28 -16.19 1.43
CA GLU A 55 10.04 -15.09 2.36
C GLU A 55 9.65 -13.79 1.67
N ARG A 56 10.16 -13.53 0.46
CA ARG A 56 9.73 -12.39 -0.36
C ARG A 56 8.22 -12.34 -0.52
N LYS A 57 7.60 -13.50 -0.78
CA LYS A 57 6.18 -13.61 -1.14
C LYS A 57 5.25 -13.37 0.05
N VAL A 58 5.65 -13.81 1.25
CA VAL A 58 4.90 -13.60 2.49
C VAL A 58 5.03 -12.14 2.97
N PHE A 59 6.20 -11.51 2.77
CA PHE A 59 6.49 -10.15 3.23
C PHE A 59 5.67 -9.05 2.51
N TYR A 60 5.26 -9.27 1.25
CA TYR A 60 4.37 -8.33 0.54
C TYR A 60 2.96 -8.28 1.13
N HIS A 61 2.50 -9.28 1.89
CA HIS A 61 1.12 -9.36 2.35
C HIS A 61 0.91 -8.91 3.79
N ILE A 62 1.93 -9.02 4.64
CA ILE A 62 1.82 -8.61 6.05
C ILE A 62 2.11 -7.11 6.21
N SER A 63 2.97 -6.52 5.38
CA SER A 63 3.41 -5.12 5.54
C SER A 63 2.44 -4.05 4.99
N GLU A 64 1.34 -4.44 4.35
CA GLU A 64 0.24 -3.55 3.91
C GLU A 64 -1.06 -3.77 4.71
N ALA A 65 -1.00 -4.52 5.83
CA ALA A 65 -2.16 -4.76 6.69
C ALA A 65 -2.70 -3.49 7.39
N GLU A 66 -2.02 -2.36 7.28
CA GLU A 66 -2.58 -1.04 7.61
C GLU A 66 -3.15 -0.36 6.36
N GLY A 67 -4.27 -0.89 5.86
CA GLY A 67 -5.08 -0.20 4.84
C GLY A 67 -5.59 -1.11 3.71
N SER A 68 -6.74 -1.74 3.94
CA SER A 68 -7.74 -2.18 2.95
C SER A 68 -7.29 -2.65 1.56
N SER A 69 -6.13 -3.29 1.39
CA SER A 69 -5.72 -3.82 0.09
C SER A 69 -6.26 -5.24 -0.10
N LYS A 70 -6.97 -5.47 -1.21
CA LYS A 70 -7.51 -6.79 -1.55
C LYS A 70 -6.37 -7.78 -1.80
N LEU A 71 -6.53 -9.03 -1.36
CA LEU A 71 -5.59 -10.11 -1.67
C LEU A 71 -5.44 -10.28 -3.20
N PRO A 72 -4.21 -10.42 -3.73
CA PRO A 72 -4.03 -10.75 -5.14
C PRO A 72 -4.68 -12.08 -5.48
N ARG A 73 -5.47 -12.09 -6.56
CA ARG A 73 -6.29 -13.24 -6.98
C ARG A 73 -5.52 -14.56 -7.03
N LYS A 74 -4.33 -14.57 -7.65
CA LYS A 74 -3.50 -15.78 -7.79
C LYS A 74 -3.09 -16.40 -6.45
N ILE A 75 -2.92 -15.58 -5.42
CA ILE A 75 -2.53 -16.04 -4.09
C ILE A 75 -3.76 -16.57 -3.36
N TYR A 76 -4.86 -15.81 -3.42
CA TYR A 76 -6.14 -16.22 -2.90
C TYR A 76 -6.58 -17.59 -3.45
N GLU A 77 -6.57 -17.78 -4.77
CA GLU A 77 -6.97 -19.04 -5.40
C GLU A 77 -6.06 -20.21 -5.01
N LYS A 78 -4.75 -19.98 -4.92
CA LYS A 78 -3.80 -21.01 -4.49
C LYS A 78 -4.09 -21.47 -3.05
N GLU A 79 -4.25 -20.52 -2.13
CA GLU A 79 -4.51 -20.86 -0.73
C GLU A 79 -5.91 -21.43 -0.53
N LEU A 80 -6.90 -20.97 -1.30
CA LEU A 80 -8.24 -21.51 -1.27
C LEU A 80 -8.24 -23.00 -1.61
N ALA A 81 -7.60 -23.39 -2.72
CA ALA A 81 -7.50 -24.79 -3.12
C ALA A 81 -6.76 -25.65 -2.07
N ARG A 82 -5.69 -25.10 -1.48
CA ARG A 82 -4.96 -25.77 -0.38
C ARG A 82 -5.87 -26.02 0.82
N LEU A 83 -6.66 -25.02 1.22
CA LEU A 83 -7.54 -25.12 2.38
C LEU A 83 -8.75 -26.02 2.13
N GLN A 84 -9.32 -26.02 0.91
CA GLN A 84 -10.39 -26.95 0.53
C GLN A 84 -9.91 -28.41 0.63
N LEU A 85 -8.67 -28.72 0.25
CA LEU A 85 -8.10 -30.05 0.45
C LEU A 85 -8.03 -30.44 1.93
N GLU A 86 -7.61 -29.52 2.80
CA GLU A 86 -7.59 -29.78 4.24
C GLU A 86 -9.00 -29.92 4.84
N LEU A 87 -9.99 -29.17 4.34
CA LEU A 87 -11.39 -29.33 4.73
C LEU A 87 -11.91 -30.74 4.39
N VAL A 88 -11.56 -31.28 3.21
CA VAL A 88 -11.93 -32.65 2.84
C VAL A 88 -11.33 -33.67 3.79
N LYS A 89 -10.05 -33.53 4.16
CA LYS A 89 -9.41 -34.42 5.15
C LYS A 89 -10.12 -34.38 6.49
N MET A 90 -10.48 -33.18 6.96
CA MET A 90 -11.23 -33.00 8.20
C MET A 90 -12.64 -33.61 8.12
N GLN A 91 -13.32 -33.51 6.98
CA GLN A 91 -14.61 -34.17 6.76
C GLN A 91 -14.48 -35.70 6.82
N TYR A 92 -13.44 -36.28 6.20
CA TYR A 92 -13.18 -37.72 6.29
C TYR A 92 -12.93 -38.17 7.73
N TRP A 93 -12.12 -37.41 8.47
CA TRP A 93 -11.87 -37.68 9.89
C TRP A 93 -13.15 -37.58 10.73
N THR A 94 -13.99 -36.57 10.46
CA THR A 94 -15.27 -36.36 11.15
C THR A 94 -16.20 -37.55 10.94
N LYS A 95 -16.29 -38.05 9.69
CA LYS A 95 -17.06 -39.27 9.35
C LYS A 95 -16.51 -40.50 10.06
N HIS A 96 -15.19 -40.68 10.06
CA HIS A 96 -14.55 -41.84 10.67
C HIS A 96 -14.70 -41.87 12.21
N THR A 97 -14.65 -40.71 12.86
CA THR A 97 -14.76 -40.61 14.32
C THR A 97 -16.20 -40.53 14.82
N GLY A 98 -17.17 -40.29 13.93
CA GLY A 98 -18.56 -40.02 14.31
C GLY A 98 -18.77 -38.65 14.95
N THR A 99 -17.76 -37.76 14.90
CA THR A 99 -17.85 -36.39 15.43
C THR A 99 -18.88 -35.59 14.63
N ARG A 100 -19.55 -34.63 15.26
CA ARG A 100 -20.48 -33.70 14.60
C ARG A 100 -19.96 -32.28 14.72
N ILE A 101 -19.95 -31.55 13.61
CA ILE A 101 -19.45 -30.17 13.53
C ILE A 101 -20.59 -29.26 13.06
N VAL A 102 -20.80 -28.16 13.78
CA VAL A 102 -21.73 -27.09 13.41
C VAL A 102 -20.94 -25.79 13.27
N ILE A 103 -21.15 -25.07 12.17
CA ILE A 103 -20.48 -23.80 11.89
C ILE A 103 -21.55 -22.72 11.72
N VAL A 104 -21.48 -21.65 12.54
CA VAL A 104 -22.42 -20.53 12.51
C VAL A 104 -21.74 -19.31 11.88
N PHE A 105 -22.40 -18.69 10.91
CA PHE A 105 -21.90 -17.50 10.21
C PHE A 105 -22.76 -16.28 10.55
N GLU A 106 -22.20 -15.34 11.31
CA GLU A 106 -22.85 -14.09 11.71
C GLU A 106 -22.26 -12.87 11.00
N GLY A 107 -23.04 -11.79 10.91
CA GLY A 107 -22.57 -10.51 10.35
C GLY A 107 -23.67 -9.64 9.75
N ARG A 108 -23.34 -8.38 9.44
CA ARG A 108 -24.28 -7.43 8.82
C ARG A 108 -24.74 -7.90 7.43
N ASP A 109 -25.79 -7.27 6.93
CA ASP A 109 -26.21 -7.47 5.54
C ASP A 109 -25.08 -7.11 4.57
N ALA A 110 -25.00 -7.83 3.46
CA ALA A 110 -23.95 -7.74 2.44
C ALA A 110 -22.50 -7.94 2.93
N ALA A 111 -22.26 -8.46 4.15
CA ALA A 111 -20.92 -8.73 4.67
C ALA A 111 -20.17 -9.87 3.96
N GLY A 112 -20.81 -10.60 3.03
CA GLY A 112 -20.19 -11.65 2.24
C GLY A 112 -20.33 -13.08 2.80
N LYS A 113 -21.20 -13.30 3.79
CA LYS A 113 -21.42 -14.62 4.43
C LYS A 113 -21.72 -15.74 3.42
N GLY A 114 -22.63 -15.49 2.48
CA GLY A 114 -22.99 -16.46 1.44
C GLY A 114 -21.83 -16.82 0.51
N GLY A 115 -20.95 -15.85 0.23
CA GLY A 115 -19.73 -16.10 -0.56
C GLY A 115 -18.76 -17.02 0.18
N THR A 116 -18.57 -16.82 1.49
CA THR A 116 -17.74 -17.70 2.33
C THR A 116 -18.31 -19.11 2.41
N ILE A 117 -19.61 -19.26 2.67
CA ILE A 117 -20.28 -20.57 2.72
C ILE A 117 -20.07 -21.31 1.41
N LYS A 118 -20.28 -20.63 0.27
CA LYS A 118 -20.09 -21.22 -1.05
C LYS A 118 -18.69 -21.82 -1.22
N ARG A 119 -17.63 -21.12 -0.80
CA ARG A 119 -16.25 -21.62 -0.91
C ARG A 119 -15.91 -22.76 0.04
N ILE A 120 -16.67 -22.95 1.11
CA ILE A 120 -16.52 -24.07 2.03
C ILE A 120 -17.20 -25.33 1.46
N THR A 121 -18.27 -25.16 0.68
CA THR A 121 -19.07 -26.26 0.11
C THR A 121 -18.65 -26.69 -1.30
N GLU A 122 -17.91 -25.84 -2.03
CA GLU A 122 -17.27 -26.16 -3.32
C GLU A 122 -16.12 -27.15 -3.14
#